data_AF-A0A935XDG2-F1
#
_entry.id   AF-A0A935XDG2-F1
#
_cell.length_a   1.000
_cell.length_b   1.000
_cell.length_c   1.000
_cell.angle_alpha   90.00
_cell.angle_beta   90.00
_cell.angle_gamma   90.00
#
_symmetry.space_group_name_H-M   'P 1'
#
loop_
_entity.id
_entity.type
_entity.pdbx_description
1 polymer ?
#
loop_
_entity_poly.entity_id
_entity_poly.type
_entity_poly.pdbx_seq_one_letter_code
_entity_poly.pdbx_strand_id
1 'polypeptide(L)'
;MTATRQIAEQLFAAAVRSADPRAATRAALEGITLGARPWIIAAGKAAVPMAHAALETLAAATRTPEGGVVVTASRDEAVDPLLVVTGDHPVPGPGSLAAADAVGDVVRLIQPGDDVIVLISGGASSLMAAPTEGISVDGMLELFQGLHRAGAPIEVMNAFRKRVMRWGAGRLAVALQGAQVTALIASDVIGDEPSAIASGPCSGDQWHVADLVELAQAQRLWPHIPDEVRQYIDRTLLGEVAETPKPGSALLHGVTPRIILGNGDALAGVAQEAASLGIDARVAPTPIRGGARSTGEAIARAAIAARSDRGPRARTPTPLTTPCRFALVWGGETTVSLGGHPGLGGRAQELALAAAQALHEAGAAGRGITILSAGTDGRDGPTDAAGAIVDGHTWSRIALAGRDPQRDLEAHDAYPALDAAGALLRTGMTGTNVNDVVIALLE
;
A
#
# COMPACT_ATOMS: atom_id res chain seq x y z
N MET A 1 -21.98 19.11 -11.86
CA MET A 1 -20.90 18.40 -11.16
C MET A 1 -21.13 18.22 -9.66
N THR A 2 -21.73 19.18 -8.94
CA THR A 2 -21.77 19.16 -7.47
C THR A 2 -22.40 17.90 -6.87
N ALA A 3 -23.55 17.42 -7.37
CA ALA A 3 -24.20 16.23 -6.81
C ALA A 3 -23.41 14.93 -7.06
N THR A 4 -23.00 14.65 -8.30
CA THR A 4 -22.22 13.44 -8.63
C THR A 4 -20.83 13.45 -7.98
N ARG A 5 -20.20 14.63 -7.88
CA ARG A 5 -18.94 14.81 -7.17
C ARG A 5 -19.08 14.47 -5.67
N GLN A 6 -20.13 14.96 -5.02
CA GLN A 6 -20.42 14.65 -3.62
C GLN A 6 -20.60 13.14 -3.40
N ILE A 7 -21.27 12.44 -4.32
CA ILE A 7 -21.40 10.98 -4.27
C ILE A 7 -20.02 10.32 -4.39
N ALA A 8 -19.19 10.75 -5.35
CA ALA A 8 -17.84 10.19 -5.50
C ALA A 8 -17.00 10.39 -4.23
N GLU A 9 -17.04 11.59 -3.63
CA GLU A 9 -16.37 11.90 -2.36
C GLU A 9 -16.91 11.05 -1.20
N GLN A 10 -18.24 10.85 -1.12
CA GLN A 10 -18.87 10.00 -0.11
C GLN A 10 -18.45 8.53 -0.24
N LEU A 11 -18.42 8.00 -1.47
CA LEU A 11 -17.97 6.64 -1.73
C LEU A 11 -16.49 6.45 -1.41
N PHE A 12 -15.63 7.41 -1.77
CA PHE A 12 -14.21 7.37 -1.43
C PHE A 12 -14.00 7.45 0.10
N ALA A 13 -14.76 8.31 0.78
CA ALA A 13 -14.72 8.38 2.25
C ALA A 13 -15.15 7.04 2.89
N ALA A 14 -16.11 6.31 2.30
CA ALA A 14 -16.46 4.96 2.74
C ALA A 14 -15.30 3.97 2.54
N ALA A 15 -14.61 4.05 1.40
CA ALA A 15 -13.41 3.26 1.14
C ALA A 15 -12.34 3.45 2.23
N VAL A 16 -12.07 4.72 2.58
CA VAL A 16 -11.11 5.08 3.63
C VAL A 16 -11.57 4.58 5.01
N ARG A 17 -12.85 4.73 5.37
CA ARG A 17 -13.40 4.23 6.64
C ARG A 17 -13.29 2.71 6.77
N SER A 18 -13.59 1.97 5.70
CA SER A 18 -13.45 0.51 5.67
C SER A 18 -12.01 0.05 5.72
N ALA A 19 -11.07 0.91 5.33
CA ALA A 19 -9.64 0.68 5.44
C ALA A 19 -9.02 1.18 6.76
N ASP A 20 -9.76 1.25 7.88
CA ASP A 20 -9.20 1.68 9.16
C ASP A 20 -8.34 0.58 9.83
N PRO A 21 -7.01 0.78 9.98
CA PRO A 21 -6.13 -0.20 10.61
C PRO A 21 -6.47 -0.50 12.07
N ARG A 22 -7.02 0.47 12.82
CA ARG A 22 -7.39 0.28 14.23
C ARG A 22 -8.61 -0.64 14.33
N ALA A 23 -9.66 -0.36 13.54
CA ALA A 23 -10.86 -1.21 13.49
C ALA A 23 -10.53 -2.63 13.01
N ALA A 24 -9.74 -2.77 11.93
CA ALA A 24 -9.33 -4.07 11.40
C ALA A 24 -8.53 -4.88 12.44
N THR A 25 -7.61 -4.24 13.16
CA THR A 25 -6.80 -4.91 14.20
C THR A 25 -7.68 -5.38 15.36
N ARG A 26 -8.63 -4.55 15.81
CA ARG A 26 -9.57 -4.94 16.86
C ARG A 26 -10.37 -6.18 16.44
N ALA A 27 -11.01 -6.14 15.28
CA ALA A 27 -11.80 -7.25 14.75
C ALA A 27 -10.97 -8.54 14.58
N ALA A 28 -9.69 -8.42 14.18
CA ALA A 28 -8.82 -9.56 14.01
C ALA A 28 -8.37 -10.22 15.33
N LEU A 29 -8.28 -9.43 16.41
CA LEU A 29 -7.93 -9.88 17.75
C LEU A 29 -9.15 -10.35 18.56
N GLU A 30 -10.37 -10.00 18.15
CA GLU A 30 -11.59 -10.51 18.77
C GLU A 30 -11.62 -12.04 18.76
N GLY A 31 -11.77 -12.64 19.94
CA GLY A 31 -11.80 -14.09 20.12
C GLY A 31 -10.43 -14.78 20.12
N ILE A 32 -9.32 -14.06 19.93
CA ILE A 32 -7.99 -14.65 20.11
C ILE A 32 -7.72 -14.84 21.60
N THR A 33 -7.44 -16.08 21.99
CA THR A 33 -7.01 -16.41 23.35
C THR A 33 -5.49 -16.32 23.42
N LEU A 34 -4.99 -15.24 24.01
CA LEU A 34 -3.56 -15.09 24.31
C LEU A 34 -3.27 -15.82 25.63
N GLY A 35 -2.15 -16.53 25.72
CA GLY A 35 -1.59 -17.06 26.97
C GLY A 35 -1.02 -15.96 27.87
N ALA A 36 -0.43 -16.32 29.01
CA ALA A 36 -0.26 -15.44 30.19
C ALA A 36 0.62 -14.19 29.99
N ARG A 37 1.50 -14.18 28.99
CA ARG A 37 2.56 -13.16 28.82
C ARG A 37 2.57 -12.60 27.40
N PRO A 38 1.70 -11.62 27.09
CA PRO A 38 1.56 -11.10 25.74
C PRO A 38 2.58 -9.98 25.48
N TRP A 39 3.23 -10.03 24.33
CA TRP A 39 4.15 -9.00 23.82
C TRP A 39 3.58 -8.35 22.56
N ILE A 40 3.93 -7.09 22.31
CA ILE A 40 3.52 -6.38 21.09
C ILE A 40 4.76 -5.88 20.33
N ILE A 41 4.87 -6.24 19.05
CA ILE A 41 5.87 -5.68 18.14
C ILE A 41 5.11 -5.08 16.96
N ALA A 42 5.09 -3.76 16.83
CA ALA A 42 4.42 -3.07 15.75
C ALA A 42 5.41 -2.31 14.86
N ALA A 43 5.26 -2.38 13.54
CA ALA A 43 6.12 -1.66 12.60
C ALA A 43 5.35 -1.24 11.34
N GLY A 44 5.55 0.01 10.90
CA GLY A 44 4.96 0.57 9.68
C GLY A 44 4.18 1.87 9.90
N LYS A 45 3.64 2.43 8.82
CA LYS A 45 2.88 3.70 8.84
C LYS A 45 1.62 3.63 9.71
N ALA A 46 1.02 2.45 9.85
CA ALA A 46 -0.15 2.21 10.70
C ALA A 46 0.21 1.53 12.04
N ALA A 47 1.48 1.47 12.43
CA ALA A 47 1.91 0.77 13.63
C ALA A 47 1.23 1.31 14.90
N VAL A 48 1.10 2.63 15.04
CA VAL A 48 0.49 3.26 16.23
C VAL A 48 -1.01 2.93 16.36
N PRO A 49 -1.88 3.18 15.35
CA PRO A 49 -3.29 2.81 15.47
C PRO A 49 -3.51 1.30 15.68
N MET A 50 -2.69 0.44 15.05
CA MET A 50 -2.74 -1.00 15.29
C MET A 50 -2.35 -1.34 16.73
N ALA A 51 -1.27 -0.75 17.26
CA ALA A 51 -0.81 -0.99 18.63
C ALA A 51 -1.83 -0.55 19.67
N HIS A 52 -2.48 0.60 19.49
CA HIS A 52 -3.59 1.03 20.35
C HIS A 52 -4.76 0.03 20.33
N ALA A 53 -5.15 -0.48 19.17
CA ALA A 53 -6.19 -1.53 19.10
C ALA A 53 -5.78 -2.78 19.88
N ALA A 54 -4.52 -3.21 19.76
CA ALA A 54 -4.02 -4.37 20.51
C ALA A 54 -4.04 -4.14 22.03
N LEU A 55 -3.61 -2.98 22.49
CA LEU A 55 -3.65 -2.59 23.90
C LEU A 55 -5.09 -2.54 24.45
N GLU A 56 -6.02 -1.97 23.68
CA GLU A 56 -7.44 -1.92 24.05
C GLU A 56 -8.05 -3.31 24.19
N THR A 57 -7.72 -4.22 23.26
CA THR A 57 -8.20 -5.60 23.32
C THR A 57 -7.64 -6.34 24.54
N LEU A 58 -6.35 -6.16 24.85
CA LEU A 58 -5.75 -6.70 26.07
C LEU A 58 -6.43 -6.15 27.33
N ALA A 59 -6.63 -4.83 27.39
CA ALA A 59 -7.26 -4.16 28.52
C ALA A 59 -8.71 -4.62 28.73
N ALA A 60 -9.49 -4.80 27.65
CA ALA A 60 -10.84 -5.35 27.70
C ALA A 60 -10.88 -6.78 28.27
N ALA A 61 -9.80 -7.55 28.09
CA ALA A 61 -9.60 -8.86 28.71
C ALA A 61 -8.95 -8.80 30.11
N THR A 62 -8.81 -7.62 30.72
CA THR A 62 -8.11 -7.37 32.00
C THR A 62 -6.64 -7.79 32.01
N ARG A 63 -5.97 -7.59 30.88
CA ARG A 63 -4.56 -7.96 30.68
C ARG A 63 -3.73 -6.76 30.27
N THR A 64 -2.43 -6.83 30.53
CA THR A 64 -1.43 -5.87 30.09
C THR A 64 -0.36 -6.60 29.30
N PRO A 65 0.28 -5.94 28.31
CA PRO A 65 1.47 -6.52 27.69
C PRO A 65 2.61 -6.58 28.72
N GLU A 66 3.47 -7.59 28.59
CA GLU A 66 4.74 -7.68 29.32
C GLU A 66 5.73 -6.59 28.88
N GLY A 67 5.61 -6.20 27.60
CA GLY A 67 6.40 -5.15 26.98
C GLY A 67 6.17 -5.13 25.47
N GLY A 68 6.90 -4.27 24.78
CA GLY A 68 6.82 -4.20 23.34
C GLY A 68 7.44 -2.95 22.74
N VAL A 69 7.43 -2.91 21.42
CA VAL A 69 7.99 -1.81 20.61
C VAL A 69 7.04 -1.44 19.49
N VAL A 70 6.96 -0.14 19.20
CA VAL A 70 6.22 0.44 18.08
C VAL A 70 7.18 1.26 17.23
N VAL A 71 7.45 0.79 16.02
CA VAL A 71 8.28 1.48 15.02
C VAL A 71 7.37 2.25 14.05
N THR A 72 7.48 3.57 14.05
CA THR A 72 6.66 4.48 13.23
C THR A 72 7.49 5.58 12.56
N ALA A 73 6.94 6.24 11.54
CA ALA A 73 7.53 7.45 10.95
C ALA A 73 7.19 8.72 11.76
N SER A 74 6.11 8.66 12.55
CA SER A 74 5.65 9.79 13.35
C SER A 74 6.64 10.12 14.47
N ARG A 75 6.80 11.41 14.73
CA ARG A 75 7.50 11.92 15.91
C ARG A 75 6.45 12.25 16.97
N ASP A 76 6.78 11.98 18.23
CA ASP A 76 6.00 12.42 19.40
C ASP A 76 4.64 11.71 19.63
N GLU A 77 4.44 10.51 19.07
CA GLU A 77 3.29 9.67 19.43
C GLU A 77 3.64 8.76 20.62
N ALA A 78 2.83 8.80 21.68
CA ALA A 78 2.99 7.95 22.86
C ALA A 78 2.03 6.75 22.78
N VAL A 79 2.56 5.55 23.02
CA VAL A 79 1.80 4.29 23.01
C VAL A 79 2.09 3.52 24.30
N ASP A 80 1.72 4.08 25.45
CA ASP A 80 2.01 3.47 26.75
C ASP A 80 1.33 2.09 26.91
N PRO A 81 2.02 1.06 27.45
CA PRO A 81 3.37 1.09 28.03
C PRO A 81 4.50 0.69 27.04
N LEU A 82 4.26 0.73 25.73
CA LEU A 82 5.19 0.26 24.71
C LEU A 82 6.26 1.31 24.40
N LEU A 83 7.47 0.85 24.08
CA LEU A 83 8.54 1.71 23.58
C LEU A 83 8.20 2.18 22.16
N VAL A 84 8.13 3.49 21.93
CA VAL A 84 7.93 4.05 20.59
C VAL A 84 9.28 4.51 20.03
N VAL A 85 9.61 4.07 18.81
CA VAL A 85 10.84 4.44 18.11
C VAL A 85 10.52 4.99 16.72
N THR A 86 11.10 6.14 16.40
CA THR A 86 10.96 6.73 15.07
C THR A 86 11.99 6.14 14.11
N GLY A 87 11.51 5.49 13.05
CA GLY A 87 12.33 5.02 11.92
C GLY A 87 12.40 6.04 10.78
N ASP A 88 13.34 5.86 9.85
CA ASP A 88 13.42 6.71 8.66
C ASP A 88 12.58 6.14 7.51
N HIS A 89 11.87 7.03 6.81
CA HIS A 89 11.05 6.70 5.65
C HIS A 89 10.94 7.93 4.72
N PRO A 90 10.98 7.78 3.38
CA PRO A 90 10.95 6.52 2.63
C PRO A 90 12.32 5.85 2.43
N VAL A 91 13.42 6.56 2.69
CA VAL A 91 14.78 6.02 2.55
C VAL A 91 15.32 5.69 3.94
N PRO A 92 15.92 4.50 4.15
CA PRO A 92 16.48 4.16 5.45
C PRO A 92 17.66 5.03 5.85
N GLY A 93 17.83 5.21 7.16
CA GLY A 93 18.93 5.97 7.74
C GLY A 93 19.27 5.53 9.18
N PRO A 94 19.93 6.39 9.96
CA PRO A 94 20.30 6.07 11.35
C PRO A 94 19.11 5.74 12.27
N GLY A 95 17.96 6.38 12.07
CA GLY A 95 16.72 6.08 12.80
C GLY A 95 16.20 4.69 12.47
N SER A 96 16.30 4.27 11.20
CA SER A 96 15.93 2.91 10.79
C SER A 96 16.77 1.82 11.47
N LEU A 97 18.07 2.07 11.62
CA LEU A 97 18.99 1.16 12.31
C LEU A 97 18.66 1.07 13.80
N ALA A 98 18.49 2.23 14.46
CA ALA A 98 18.12 2.29 15.86
C ALA A 98 16.77 1.59 16.14
N ALA A 99 15.79 1.75 15.24
CA ALA A 99 14.52 1.03 15.32
C ALA A 99 14.69 -0.49 15.19
N ALA A 100 15.54 -0.95 14.26
CA ALA A 100 15.84 -2.36 14.12
C ALA A 100 16.57 -2.94 15.34
N ASP A 101 17.45 -2.15 15.98
CA ASP A 101 18.12 -2.54 17.23
C ASP A 101 17.10 -2.64 18.38
N ALA A 102 16.20 -1.66 18.53
CA ALA A 102 15.14 -1.69 19.54
C ALA A 102 14.20 -2.90 19.39
N VAL A 103 13.86 -3.30 18.15
CA VAL A 103 13.14 -4.56 17.90
C VAL A 103 13.94 -5.75 18.43
N GLY A 104 15.25 -5.79 18.17
CA GLY A 104 16.13 -6.83 18.69
C GLY A 104 16.19 -6.85 20.22
N ASP A 105 16.18 -5.70 20.86
CA ASP A 105 16.20 -5.57 22.33
C ASP A 105 14.94 -6.19 22.95
N VAL A 106 13.76 -5.92 22.37
CA VAL A 106 12.49 -6.54 22.80
C VAL A 106 12.49 -8.05 22.53
N VAL A 107 12.91 -8.47 21.33
CA VAL A 107 12.94 -9.90 20.95
C VAL A 107 13.78 -10.72 21.94
N ARG A 108 14.88 -10.19 22.47
CA ARG A 108 15.72 -10.89 23.47
C ARG A 108 15.06 -11.10 24.83
N LEU A 109 13.96 -10.39 25.13
CA LEU A 109 13.22 -10.54 26.39
C LEU A 109 12.10 -11.57 26.31
N ILE A 110 11.70 -11.94 25.09
CA ILE A 110 10.61 -12.90 24.83
C ILE A 110 11.11 -14.32 25.10
N GLN A 111 10.32 -15.09 25.85
CA GLN A 111 10.65 -16.45 26.25
C GLN A 111 9.82 -17.49 25.48
N PRO A 112 10.32 -18.74 25.34
CA PRO A 112 9.50 -19.82 24.80
C PRO A 112 8.20 -19.99 25.60
N GLY A 113 7.08 -20.07 24.90
CA GLY A 113 5.73 -20.14 25.48
C GLY A 113 5.03 -18.79 25.67
N ASP A 114 5.72 -17.66 25.49
CA ASP A 114 5.08 -16.35 25.44
C ASP A 114 4.21 -16.19 24.18
N ASP A 115 3.27 -15.25 24.21
CA ASP A 115 2.45 -14.87 23.06
C ASP A 115 2.94 -13.54 22.50
N VAL A 116 3.04 -13.42 21.19
CA VAL A 116 3.54 -12.21 20.53
C VAL A 116 2.56 -11.77 19.46
N ILE A 117 2.01 -10.57 19.63
CA ILE A 117 1.23 -9.90 18.59
C ILE A 117 2.21 -9.08 17.75
N VAL A 118 2.41 -9.47 16.49
CA VAL A 118 3.22 -8.73 15.54
C VAL A 118 2.28 -7.95 14.61
N LEU A 119 2.39 -6.63 14.57
CA LEU A 119 1.54 -5.74 13.80
C LEU A 119 2.35 -5.09 12.69
N ILE A 120 2.08 -5.45 11.44
CA ILE A 120 2.87 -4.99 10.28
C ILE A 120 1.99 -4.16 9.35
N SER A 121 2.52 -3.04 8.89
CA SER A 121 1.92 -2.25 7.82
C SER A 121 2.97 -1.72 6.84
N GLY A 122 2.49 -1.10 5.75
CA GLY A 122 3.33 -0.44 4.74
C GLY A 122 4.42 0.46 5.32
N GLY A 123 5.57 0.50 4.64
CA GLY A 123 6.73 1.33 5.03
C GLY A 123 7.69 0.70 6.05
N ALA A 124 7.30 -0.40 6.73
CA ALA A 124 8.14 -1.06 7.73
C ALA A 124 9.51 -1.53 7.19
N SER A 125 9.60 -1.94 5.91
CA SER A 125 10.88 -2.28 5.27
C SER A 125 11.90 -1.15 5.28
N SER A 126 11.45 0.11 5.36
CA SER A 126 12.34 1.27 5.45
C SER A 126 12.55 1.69 6.90
N LEU A 127 11.47 1.72 7.68
CA LEU A 127 11.46 2.21 9.06
C LEU A 127 12.30 1.38 10.04
N MET A 128 12.50 0.09 9.80
CA MET A 128 13.37 -0.78 10.62
C MET A 128 14.42 -1.48 9.77
N ALA A 129 14.93 -0.79 8.74
CA ALA A 129 15.96 -1.35 7.90
C ALA A 129 17.31 -1.41 8.60
N ALA A 130 17.82 -2.63 8.73
CA ALA A 130 19.18 -2.91 9.16
C ALA A 130 19.69 -4.16 8.45
N PRO A 131 20.99 -4.22 8.15
CA PRO A 131 21.55 -5.40 7.51
C PRO A 131 21.57 -6.60 8.45
N THR A 132 21.46 -7.79 7.87
CA THR A 132 21.80 -9.04 8.54
C THR A 132 23.31 -9.08 8.85
N GLU A 133 23.70 -9.94 9.80
CA GLU A 133 25.12 -10.16 10.11
C GLU A 133 25.93 -10.54 8.86
N GLY A 134 27.12 -9.96 8.73
CA GLY A 134 27.99 -10.14 7.57
C GLY A 134 27.75 -9.18 6.41
N ILE A 135 26.83 -8.21 6.56
CA ILE A 135 26.63 -7.10 5.63
C ILE A 135 26.66 -5.78 6.41
N SER A 136 27.38 -4.79 5.91
CA SER A 136 27.44 -3.44 6.45
C SER A 136 26.20 -2.62 6.08
N VAL A 137 25.96 -1.53 6.81
CA VAL A 137 24.89 -0.58 6.47
C VAL A 137 25.12 -0.02 5.07
N ASP A 138 26.36 0.37 4.78
CA ASP A 138 26.74 0.91 3.47
C ASP A 138 26.52 -0.12 2.36
N GLY A 139 26.93 -1.38 2.56
CA GLY A 139 26.70 -2.46 1.60
C GLY A 139 25.22 -2.73 1.32
N MET A 140 24.36 -2.66 2.34
CA MET A 140 22.90 -2.76 2.15
C MET A 140 22.34 -1.59 1.35
N LEU A 141 22.74 -0.34 1.67
CA LEU A 141 22.27 0.85 0.97
C LEU A 141 22.78 0.90 -0.47
N GLU A 142 24.04 0.52 -0.70
CA GLU A 142 24.63 0.40 -2.03
C GLU A 142 23.89 -0.63 -2.89
N LEU A 143 23.46 -1.77 -2.32
CA LEU A 143 22.62 -2.74 -3.02
C LEU A 143 21.30 -2.10 -3.47
N PHE A 144 20.60 -1.42 -2.56
CA PHE A 144 19.29 -0.82 -2.87
C PHE A 144 19.42 0.23 -3.98
N GLN A 145 20.42 1.11 -3.87
CA GLN A 145 20.69 2.14 -4.87
C GLN A 145 21.22 1.55 -6.19
N GLY A 146 22.06 0.53 -6.12
CA GLY A 146 22.65 -0.15 -7.29
C GLY A 146 21.58 -0.79 -8.16
N LEU A 147 20.68 -1.58 -7.56
CA LEU A 147 19.57 -2.21 -8.28
C LEU A 147 18.58 -1.17 -8.82
N HIS A 148 18.29 -0.11 -8.06
CA HIS A 148 17.43 0.96 -8.53
C HIS A 148 18.02 1.68 -9.76
N ARG A 149 19.31 2.07 -9.71
CA ARG A 149 20.01 2.71 -10.84
C ARG A 149 20.11 1.81 -12.06
N ALA A 150 20.19 0.50 -11.85
CA ALA A 150 20.19 -0.49 -12.93
C ALA A 150 18.80 -0.70 -13.58
N GLY A 151 17.75 -0.04 -13.07
CA GLY A 151 16.39 -0.21 -13.57
C GLY A 151 15.81 -1.60 -13.30
N ALA A 152 16.26 -2.25 -12.22
CA ALA A 152 15.74 -3.56 -11.84
C ALA A 152 14.22 -3.50 -11.59
N PRO A 153 13.44 -4.50 -12.05
CA PRO A 153 12.04 -4.64 -11.69
C PRO A 153 11.85 -4.65 -10.17
N ILE A 154 10.75 -4.08 -9.68
CA ILE A 154 10.52 -3.90 -8.24
C ILE A 154 10.46 -5.23 -7.49
N GLU A 155 9.95 -6.29 -8.13
CA GLU A 155 9.90 -7.64 -7.57
C GLU A 155 11.30 -8.20 -7.33
N VAL A 156 12.24 -7.91 -8.24
CA VAL A 156 13.64 -8.32 -8.16
C VAL A 156 14.35 -7.53 -7.06
N MET A 157 14.17 -6.21 -7.06
CA MET A 157 14.68 -5.35 -5.99
C MET A 157 14.21 -5.83 -4.62
N ASN A 158 12.92 -6.18 -4.50
CA ASN A 158 12.32 -6.67 -3.27
C ASN A 158 12.88 -8.03 -2.84
N ALA A 159 13.15 -8.94 -3.79
CA ALA A 159 13.75 -10.24 -3.52
C ALA A 159 15.16 -10.11 -2.90
N PHE A 160 16.01 -9.24 -3.47
CA PHE A 160 17.32 -8.92 -2.89
C PHE A 160 17.20 -8.16 -1.57
N ARG A 161 16.32 -7.17 -1.50
CA ARG A 161 16.12 -6.32 -0.33
C ARG A 161 15.79 -7.15 0.91
N LYS A 162 14.79 -8.02 0.85
CA LYS A 162 14.43 -8.84 2.02
C LYS A 162 15.55 -9.78 2.45
N ARG A 163 16.38 -10.26 1.51
CA ARG A 163 17.47 -11.19 1.82
C ARG A 163 18.54 -10.57 2.72
N VAL A 164 18.88 -9.32 2.49
CA VAL A 164 19.93 -8.63 3.26
C VAL A 164 19.42 -7.97 4.54
N MET A 165 18.10 -7.96 4.76
CA MET A 165 17.47 -7.31 5.91
C MET A 165 17.43 -8.21 7.14
N ARG A 166 17.87 -7.69 8.29
CA ARG A 166 17.93 -8.38 9.59
C ARG A 166 16.60 -9.00 10.00
N TRP A 167 15.52 -8.23 9.88
CA TRP A 167 14.17 -8.67 10.26
C TRP A 167 13.32 -9.13 9.07
N GLY A 168 13.84 -9.06 7.85
CA GLY A 168 13.12 -9.51 6.65
C GLY A 168 13.19 -11.02 6.45
N ALA A 169 12.49 -11.53 5.44
CA ALA A 169 12.56 -12.90 4.95
C ALA A 169 12.37 -13.97 6.05
N GLY A 170 11.41 -13.75 6.94
CA GLY A 170 11.04 -14.66 8.02
C GLY A 170 11.98 -14.63 9.23
N ARG A 171 13.01 -13.76 9.24
CA ARG A 171 13.99 -13.75 10.34
C ARG A 171 13.44 -13.24 11.67
N LEU A 172 12.44 -12.35 11.66
CA LEU A 172 11.73 -12.00 12.90
C LEU A 172 10.97 -13.21 13.44
N ALA A 173 10.30 -13.98 12.58
CA ALA A 173 9.68 -15.25 12.98
C ALA A 173 10.70 -16.24 13.58
N VAL A 174 11.87 -16.41 12.95
CA VAL A 174 12.95 -17.26 13.47
C VAL A 174 13.44 -16.78 14.84
N ALA A 175 13.59 -15.46 15.02
CA ALA A 175 14.04 -14.91 16.29
C ALA A 175 13.00 -15.04 17.42
N LEU A 176 11.73 -15.25 17.08
CA LEU A 176 10.62 -15.50 18.01
C LEU A 176 10.32 -16.99 18.19
N GLN A 177 11.19 -17.89 17.70
CA GLN A 177 10.95 -19.32 17.76
C GLN A 177 10.72 -19.80 19.20
N GLY A 178 9.65 -20.57 19.39
CA GLY A 178 9.21 -21.07 20.70
C GLY A 178 8.08 -20.24 21.31
N ALA A 179 7.84 -19.01 20.85
CA ALA A 179 6.65 -18.23 21.17
C ALA A 179 5.47 -18.58 20.25
N GLN A 180 4.26 -18.19 20.65
CA GLN A 180 3.07 -18.21 19.79
C GLN A 180 2.88 -16.83 19.16
N VAL A 181 3.14 -16.71 17.86
CA VAL A 181 3.15 -15.44 17.14
C VAL A 181 1.88 -15.28 16.30
N THR A 182 1.07 -14.28 16.65
CA THR A 182 -0.03 -13.81 15.81
C THR A 182 0.44 -12.58 15.04
N ALA A 183 0.73 -12.75 13.75
CA ALA A 183 1.17 -11.64 12.90
C ALA A 183 -0.01 -11.08 12.11
N LEU A 184 -0.45 -9.87 12.43
CA LEU A 184 -1.54 -9.17 11.75
C LEU A 184 -0.97 -8.11 10.80
N ILE A 185 -1.41 -8.14 9.55
CA ILE A 185 -0.80 -7.40 8.46
C ILE A 185 -1.84 -6.50 7.77
N ALA A 186 -1.56 -5.21 7.72
CA ALA A 186 -2.25 -4.24 6.86
C ALA A 186 -1.44 -4.07 5.56
N SER A 187 -2.00 -4.55 4.46
CA SER A 187 -1.34 -4.67 3.17
C SER A 187 -1.47 -3.42 2.32
N ASP A 188 -0.32 -2.88 1.92
CA ASP A 188 -0.18 -1.93 0.81
C ASP A 188 0.39 -2.59 -0.45
N VAL A 189 0.38 -3.93 -0.54
CA VAL A 189 0.93 -4.67 -1.68
C VAL A 189 -0.20 -5.29 -2.50
N ILE A 190 -0.23 -5.04 -3.81
CA ILE A 190 -1.24 -5.63 -4.67
C ILE A 190 -1.12 -7.16 -4.70
N GLY A 191 -2.21 -7.83 -4.33
CA GLY A 191 -2.30 -9.28 -4.22
C GLY A 191 -2.01 -9.82 -2.81
N ASP A 192 -1.74 -8.94 -1.85
CA ASP A 192 -1.69 -9.23 -0.42
C ASP A 192 -0.74 -10.37 -0.03
N GLU A 193 0.35 -10.53 -0.79
CA GLU A 193 1.36 -11.56 -0.57
C GLU A 193 2.18 -11.26 0.71
N PRO A 194 2.04 -12.05 1.80
CA PRO A 194 2.66 -11.73 3.08
C PRO A 194 4.19 -11.63 3.02
N SER A 195 4.85 -12.43 2.17
CA SER A 195 6.30 -12.43 2.02
C SER A 195 6.85 -11.18 1.30
N ALA A 196 5.98 -10.39 0.67
CA ALA A 196 6.32 -9.13 0.00
C ALA A 196 6.09 -7.91 0.92
N ILE A 197 5.08 -7.96 1.79
CA ILE A 197 4.73 -6.85 2.69
C ILE A 197 5.81 -6.69 3.76
N ALA A 198 6.33 -5.47 3.91
CA ALA A 198 7.40 -5.17 4.88
C ALA A 198 8.65 -6.08 4.77
N SER A 199 8.92 -6.62 3.58
CA SER A 199 9.98 -7.62 3.36
C SER A 199 9.75 -8.95 4.10
N GLY A 200 8.50 -9.28 4.46
CA GLY A 200 8.07 -10.57 4.97
C GLY A 200 8.69 -10.98 6.31
N PRO A 201 8.64 -10.16 7.37
CA PRO A 201 9.36 -10.45 8.61
C PRO A 201 8.90 -11.73 9.32
N CYS A 202 7.62 -12.07 9.17
CA CYS A 202 6.97 -13.25 9.75
C CYS A 202 6.48 -14.23 8.67
N SER A 203 7.11 -14.25 7.49
CA SER A 203 6.71 -15.09 6.36
C SER A 203 7.91 -15.73 5.69
N GLY A 204 7.73 -16.95 5.18
CA GLY A 204 8.81 -17.67 4.50
C GLY A 204 9.23 -16.98 3.21
N ASP A 205 10.53 -17.01 2.92
CA ASP A 205 11.06 -16.52 1.65
C ASP A 205 10.97 -17.61 0.58
N GLN A 206 10.19 -17.37 -0.47
CA GLN A 206 10.06 -18.30 -1.60
C GLN A 206 11.36 -18.45 -2.41
N TRP A 207 12.25 -17.45 -2.40
CA TRP A 207 13.48 -17.45 -3.19
C TRP A 207 14.60 -18.14 -2.44
N HIS A 208 15.43 -18.93 -3.11
CA HIS A 208 16.72 -19.40 -2.63
C HIS A 208 17.83 -18.45 -3.07
N VAL A 209 18.99 -18.48 -2.39
CA VAL A 209 20.15 -17.68 -2.85
C VAL A 209 20.54 -18.03 -4.28
N ALA A 210 20.46 -19.31 -4.67
CA ALA A 210 20.71 -19.75 -6.04
C ALA A 210 19.77 -19.05 -7.05
N ASP A 211 18.49 -18.96 -6.73
CA ASP A 211 17.50 -18.27 -7.59
C ASP A 211 17.85 -16.78 -7.76
N LEU A 212 18.34 -16.12 -6.70
CA LEU A 212 18.77 -14.72 -6.77
C LEU A 212 19.99 -14.55 -7.67
N VAL A 213 20.94 -15.48 -7.65
CA VAL A 213 22.10 -15.47 -8.56
C VAL A 213 21.64 -15.59 -10.01
N GLU A 214 20.79 -16.57 -10.31
CA GLU A 214 20.24 -16.77 -11.65
C GLU A 214 19.47 -15.54 -12.13
N LEU A 215 18.62 -14.96 -11.26
CA LEU A 215 17.84 -13.77 -11.55
C LEU A 215 18.74 -12.56 -11.85
N ALA A 216 19.77 -12.33 -11.04
CA ALA A 216 20.70 -11.23 -11.26
C ALA A 216 21.56 -11.41 -12.52
N GLN A 217 21.92 -12.64 -12.89
CA GLN A 217 22.63 -12.90 -14.13
C GLN A 217 21.72 -12.68 -15.34
N ALA A 218 20.51 -13.25 -15.33
CA ALA A 218 19.53 -13.13 -16.41
C ALA A 218 19.18 -11.66 -16.70
N GLN A 219 19.11 -10.83 -15.66
CA GLN A 219 18.79 -9.40 -15.78
C GLN A 219 20.02 -8.48 -15.85
N ARG A 220 21.23 -9.05 -15.92
CA ARG A 220 22.51 -8.29 -15.96
C ARG A 220 22.70 -7.36 -14.77
N LEU A 221 22.15 -7.72 -13.63
CA LEU A 221 22.22 -6.97 -12.36
C LEU A 221 23.45 -7.33 -11.52
N TRP A 222 24.08 -8.47 -11.77
CA TRP A 222 25.24 -8.94 -10.99
C TRP A 222 26.36 -7.90 -10.78
N PRO A 223 26.76 -7.10 -11.80
CA PRO A 223 27.76 -6.05 -11.62
C PRO A 223 27.33 -4.90 -10.70
N HIS A 224 26.03 -4.76 -10.44
CA HIS A 224 25.44 -3.74 -9.57
C HIS A 224 25.23 -4.22 -8.13
N ILE A 225 25.59 -5.48 -7.82
CA ILE A 225 25.54 -6.04 -6.48
C ILE A 225 26.88 -5.78 -5.78
N PRO A 226 26.89 -5.16 -4.59
CA PRO A 226 28.12 -4.91 -3.83
C PRO A 226 28.88 -6.20 -3.51
N ASP A 227 30.21 -6.10 -3.40
CA ASP A 227 31.08 -7.26 -3.14
C ASP A 227 30.72 -7.95 -1.82
N GLU A 228 30.39 -7.19 -0.78
CA GLU A 228 29.98 -7.73 0.52
C GLU A 228 28.70 -8.57 0.41
N VAL A 229 27.72 -8.13 -0.40
CA VAL A 229 26.49 -8.88 -0.63
C VAL A 229 26.76 -10.13 -1.47
N ARG A 230 27.66 -10.07 -2.44
CA ARG A 230 28.10 -11.26 -3.20
C ARG A 230 28.79 -12.28 -2.30
N GLN A 231 29.67 -11.83 -1.41
CA GLN A 231 30.32 -12.69 -0.41
C GLN A 231 29.29 -13.32 0.53
N TYR A 232 28.29 -12.56 0.99
CA TYR A 232 27.17 -13.10 1.78
C TYR A 232 26.42 -14.21 1.02
N ILE A 233 26.13 -14.00 -0.27
CA ILE A 233 25.47 -14.99 -1.14
C ILE A 233 26.35 -16.24 -1.27
N ASP A 234 27.64 -16.10 -1.58
CA ASP A 234 28.57 -17.21 -1.75
C ASP A 234 28.69 -18.05 -0.47
N ARG A 235 28.80 -17.39 0.69
CA ARG A 235 28.84 -18.07 2.00
C ARG A 235 27.54 -18.81 2.31
N THR A 236 26.40 -18.29 1.86
CA THR A 236 25.11 -18.98 2.00
C THR A 236 25.03 -20.21 1.08
N LEU A 237 25.55 -20.11 -0.16
CA LEU A 237 25.64 -21.25 -1.09
C LEU A 237 26.57 -22.36 -0.58
N LEU A 238 27.64 -21.98 0.14
CA LEU A 238 28.56 -22.92 0.79
C LEU A 238 28.01 -23.49 2.12
N GLY A 239 26.87 -22.99 2.60
CA GLY A 239 26.25 -23.43 3.86
C GLY A 239 26.91 -22.86 5.12
N GLU A 240 27.80 -21.88 4.99
CA GLU A 240 28.45 -21.19 6.12
C GLU A 240 27.51 -20.19 6.81
N VAL A 241 26.57 -19.64 6.03
CA VAL A 241 25.47 -18.79 6.52
C VAL A 241 24.18 -19.54 6.26
N ALA A 242 23.31 -19.58 7.28
CA ALA A 242 22.02 -20.23 7.16
C ALA A 242 21.15 -19.53 6.11
N GLU A 243 20.45 -20.32 5.32
CA GLU A 243 19.45 -19.82 4.40
C GLU A 243 18.22 -19.29 5.16
N THR A 244 17.50 -18.34 4.57
CA THR A 244 16.20 -17.85 5.06
C THR A 244 15.19 -18.99 5.16
N PRO A 245 14.29 -18.99 6.16
CA PRO A 245 13.22 -19.97 6.25
C PRO A 245 12.34 -19.96 4.99
N LYS A 246 12.14 -21.12 4.39
CA LYS A 246 11.24 -21.30 3.24
C LYS A 246 9.79 -21.48 3.68
N PRO A 247 8.80 -21.26 2.80
CA PRO A 247 7.42 -21.64 3.09
C PRO A 247 7.34 -23.10 3.55
N GLY A 248 6.65 -23.34 4.68
CA GLY A 248 6.55 -24.67 5.29
C GLY A 248 7.75 -25.11 6.13
N SER A 249 8.77 -24.26 6.31
CA SER A 249 9.89 -24.55 7.22
C SER A 249 9.41 -24.71 8.67
N ALA A 250 9.98 -25.69 9.38
CA ALA A 250 9.73 -25.88 10.81
C ALA A 250 10.17 -24.68 11.67
N LEU A 251 11.07 -23.82 11.15
CA LEU A 251 11.48 -22.58 11.79
C LEU A 251 10.35 -21.54 11.88
N LEU A 252 9.27 -21.73 11.12
CA LEU A 252 8.09 -20.86 11.13
C LEU A 252 6.94 -21.45 11.96
N HIS A 253 7.14 -22.60 12.62
CA HIS A 253 6.13 -23.17 13.51
C HIS A 253 5.78 -22.21 14.65
N GLY A 254 4.49 -22.09 14.95
CA GLY A 254 3.99 -21.14 15.95
C GLY A 254 3.75 -19.73 15.41
N VAL A 255 4.04 -19.45 14.14
CA VAL A 255 3.79 -18.15 13.52
C VAL A 255 2.62 -18.21 12.55
N THR A 256 1.61 -17.37 12.80
CA THR A 256 0.39 -17.29 11.97
C THR A 256 0.25 -15.88 11.38
N PRO A 257 0.77 -15.63 10.17
CA PRO A 257 0.53 -14.38 9.45
C PRO A 257 -0.89 -14.33 8.90
N ARG A 258 -1.57 -13.19 9.09
CA ARG A 258 -2.94 -12.93 8.64
C ARG A 258 -3.00 -11.53 8.04
N ILE A 259 -3.43 -11.45 6.79
CA ILE A 259 -3.85 -10.16 6.19
C ILE A 259 -5.18 -9.80 6.84
N ILE A 260 -5.23 -8.65 7.49
CA ILE A 260 -6.43 -8.15 8.19
C ILE A 260 -7.03 -6.92 7.51
N LEU A 261 -6.27 -6.31 6.62
CA LEU A 261 -6.65 -5.11 5.91
C LEU A 261 -5.90 -5.07 4.57
N GLY A 262 -6.61 -4.76 3.49
CA GLY A 262 -6.03 -4.56 2.16
C GLY A 262 -6.96 -3.76 1.25
N ASN A 263 -6.59 -3.68 -0.03
CA ASN A 263 -7.36 -2.88 -1.00
C ASN A 263 -8.80 -3.42 -1.15
N GLY A 264 -8.99 -4.73 -1.04
CA GLY A 264 -10.31 -5.38 -1.10
C GLY A 264 -11.32 -4.82 -0.08
N ASP A 265 -10.88 -4.48 1.13
CA ASP A 265 -11.72 -3.91 2.18
C ASP A 265 -12.21 -2.50 1.81
N ALA A 266 -11.34 -1.68 1.21
CA ALA A 266 -11.72 -0.38 0.70
C ALA A 266 -12.78 -0.49 -0.42
N LEU A 267 -12.61 -1.45 -1.35
CA LEU A 267 -13.58 -1.67 -2.43
C LEU A 267 -14.92 -2.22 -1.90
N ALA A 268 -14.89 -3.08 -0.88
CA ALA A 268 -16.08 -3.54 -0.20
C ALA A 268 -16.84 -2.38 0.48
N GLY A 269 -16.10 -1.45 1.10
CA GLY A 269 -16.66 -0.21 1.65
C GLY A 269 -17.37 0.64 0.61
N VAL A 270 -16.75 0.83 -0.56
CA VAL A 270 -17.38 1.52 -1.70
C VAL A 270 -18.67 0.82 -2.12
N ALA A 271 -18.65 -0.50 -2.28
CA ALA A 271 -19.80 -1.27 -2.73
C ALA A 271 -20.97 -1.21 -1.74
N GLN A 272 -20.67 -1.29 -0.44
CA GLN A 272 -21.68 -1.19 0.63
C GLN A 272 -22.32 0.20 0.66
N GLU A 273 -21.50 1.26 0.60
CA GLU A 273 -21.99 2.64 0.59
C GLU A 273 -22.82 2.91 -0.68
N ALA A 274 -22.37 2.46 -1.84
CA ALA A 274 -23.11 2.57 -3.10
C ALA A 274 -24.48 1.88 -3.01
N ALA A 275 -24.56 0.67 -2.45
CA ALA A 275 -25.81 -0.03 -2.24
C ALA A 275 -26.78 0.76 -1.33
N SER A 276 -26.25 1.39 -0.27
CA SER A 276 -27.05 2.24 0.63
C SER A 276 -27.63 3.48 -0.06
N LEU A 277 -26.97 3.96 -1.13
CA LEU A 277 -27.41 5.08 -1.97
C LEU A 277 -28.30 4.65 -3.16
N GLY A 278 -28.58 3.34 -3.29
CA GLY A 278 -29.33 2.78 -4.41
C GLY A 278 -28.55 2.74 -5.74
N ILE A 279 -27.21 2.71 -5.66
CA ILE A 279 -26.29 2.62 -6.79
C ILE A 279 -25.83 1.17 -6.93
N ASP A 280 -26.05 0.56 -8.09
CA ASP A 280 -25.52 -0.76 -8.43
C ASP A 280 -24.00 -0.63 -8.68
N ALA A 281 -23.18 -1.14 -7.77
CA ALA A 281 -21.72 -1.08 -7.87
C ALA A 281 -21.14 -2.42 -8.35
N ARG A 282 -20.30 -2.38 -9.39
CA ARG A 282 -19.52 -3.55 -9.84
C ARG A 282 -18.03 -3.32 -9.59
N VAL A 283 -17.49 -4.12 -8.70
CA VAL A 283 -16.06 -4.16 -8.39
C VAL A 283 -15.35 -5.05 -9.42
N ALA A 284 -14.29 -4.53 -10.02
CA ALA A 284 -13.45 -5.29 -10.94
C ALA A 284 -12.75 -6.44 -10.20
N PRO A 285 -12.75 -7.67 -10.74
CA PRO A 285 -12.20 -8.84 -10.05
C PRO A 285 -10.66 -8.85 -10.00
N THR A 286 -10.01 -8.06 -10.87
CA THR A 286 -8.56 -8.00 -11.00
C THR A 286 -8.07 -6.59 -10.66
N PRO A 287 -7.03 -6.45 -9.82
CA PRO A 287 -6.47 -5.15 -9.52
C PRO A 287 -5.91 -4.44 -10.76
N ILE A 288 -6.05 -3.12 -10.83
CA ILE A 288 -5.39 -2.31 -11.86
C ILE A 288 -3.89 -2.23 -11.58
N ARG A 289 -3.09 -2.36 -12.64
CA ARG A 289 -1.62 -2.26 -12.64
C ARG A 289 -1.16 -1.63 -13.95
N GLY A 290 0.10 -1.16 -13.97
CA GLY A 290 0.73 -0.60 -15.17
C GLY A 290 0.61 0.92 -15.27
N GLY A 291 0.82 1.47 -16.47
CA GLY A 291 0.91 2.91 -16.69
C GLY A 291 -0.39 3.66 -16.39
N ALA A 292 -0.33 4.68 -15.53
CA ALA A 292 -1.48 5.49 -15.11
C ALA A 292 -2.29 6.05 -16.28
N ARG A 293 -1.61 6.61 -17.29
CA ARG A 293 -2.24 7.17 -18.50
C ARG A 293 -3.09 6.14 -19.26
N SER A 294 -2.50 5.01 -19.62
CA SER A 294 -3.18 3.97 -20.41
C SER A 294 -4.32 3.31 -19.62
N THR A 295 -4.16 3.13 -18.31
CA THR A 295 -5.22 2.67 -17.41
C THR A 295 -6.38 3.68 -17.36
N GLY A 296 -6.10 4.99 -17.26
CA GLY A 296 -7.11 6.04 -17.23
C GLY A 296 -7.97 6.06 -18.48
N GLU A 297 -7.33 5.97 -19.65
CA GLU A 297 -8.05 5.83 -20.92
C GLU A 297 -8.91 4.56 -20.99
N ALA A 298 -8.38 3.42 -20.53
CA ALA A 298 -9.10 2.14 -20.54
C ALA A 298 -10.34 2.20 -19.63
N ILE A 299 -10.23 2.82 -18.46
CA ILE A 299 -11.33 3.02 -17.51
C ILE A 299 -12.41 3.94 -18.11
N ALA A 300 -12.01 5.05 -18.76
CA ALA A 300 -12.97 5.92 -19.44
C ALA A 300 -13.71 5.18 -20.57
N ARG A 301 -13.01 4.40 -21.39
CA ARG A 301 -13.62 3.56 -22.45
C ARG A 301 -14.58 2.53 -21.88
N ALA A 302 -14.22 1.86 -20.77
CA ALA A 302 -15.09 0.91 -20.10
C ALA A 302 -16.36 1.58 -19.54
N ALA A 303 -16.24 2.77 -18.97
CA ALA A 303 -17.38 3.55 -18.47
C ALA A 303 -18.33 3.96 -19.62
N ILE A 304 -17.78 4.40 -20.75
CA ILE A 304 -18.55 4.75 -21.96
C ILE A 304 -19.30 3.54 -22.51
N ALA A 305 -18.63 2.38 -22.61
CA ALA A 305 -19.24 1.15 -23.08
C ALA A 305 -20.38 0.71 -22.14
N ALA A 306 -20.12 0.66 -20.83
CA ALA A 306 -21.10 0.27 -19.83
C ALA A 306 -22.34 1.18 -19.79
N ARG A 307 -22.15 2.48 -20.06
CA ARG A 307 -23.27 3.43 -20.19
C ARG A 307 -24.07 3.18 -21.47
N SER A 308 -23.39 2.88 -22.57
CA SER A 308 -24.03 2.68 -23.88
C SER A 308 -24.87 1.39 -23.92
N ASP A 309 -24.37 0.31 -23.34
CA ASP A 309 -25.05 -0.99 -23.26
C ASP A 309 -26.36 -0.94 -22.45
N ARG A 310 -26.51 0.06 -21.59
CA ARG A 310 -27.72 0.26 -20.76
C ARG A 310 -28.85 0.98 -21.50
N GLY A 311 -28.62 1.44 -22.73
CA GLY A 311 -29.64 2.03 -23.62
C GLY A 311 -30.19 3.39 -23.17
N PRO A 312 -30.96 4.09 -24.03
CA PRO A 312 -31.65 5.31 -23.65
C PRO A 312 -32.75 5.01 -22.62
N ARG A 313 -32.78 5.83 -21.55
CA ARG A 313 -33.68 5.69 -20.39
C ARG A 313 -35.12 5.31 -20.77
N ALA A 314 -35.64 4.22 -20.22
CA ALA A 314 -37.07 4.14 -19.91
C ALA A 314 -37.36 5.20 -18.84
N ARG A 315 -38.27 6.14 -19.13
CA ARG A 315 -38.78 7.14 -18.18
C ARG A 315 -39.43 6.42 -17.01
N THR A 316 -38.65 6.11 -15.97
CA THR A 316 -39.22 5.74 -14.68
C THR A 316 -39.91 6.98 -14.12
N PRO A 317 -41.21 6.93 -13.78
CA PRO A 317 -41.99 8.11 -13.40
C PRO A 317 -41.72 8.59 -11.96
N THR A 318 -40.84 7.92 -11.23
CA THR A 318 -40.49 8.28 -9.85
C THR A 318 -39.39 9.35 -9.85
N PRO A 319 -39.53 10.45 -9.08
CA PRO A 319 -38.45 11.40 -8.88
C PRO A 319 -37.19 10.67 -8.43
N LEU A 320 -36.12 10.78 -9.22
CA LEU A 320 -34.83 10.18 -8.90
C LEU A 320 -34.22 11.00 -7.75
N THR A 321 -34.06 10.39 -6.58
CA THR A 321 -33.36 11.03 -5.45
C THR A 321 -31.84 11.03 -5.64
N THR A 322 -31.31 10.11 -6.46
CA THR A 322 -29.88 9.95 -6.73
C THR A 322 -29.62 10.12 -8.24
N PRO A 323 -28.69 11.02 -8.66
CA PRO A 323 -28.39 11.28 -10.07
C PRO A 323 -27.72 10.11 -10.80
N CYS A 324 -27.04 9.22 -10.06
CA CYS A 324 -26.34 8.05 -10.60
C CYS A 324 -27.04 6.76 -10.17
N ARG A 325 -27.03 5.75 -11.05
CA ARG A 325 -27.59 4.41 -10.76
C ARG A 325 -26.56 3.29 -10.83
N PHE A 326 -25.38 3.59 -11.32
CA PHE A 326 -24.35 2.58 -11.51
C PHE A 326 -22.97 3.13 -11.19
N ALA A 327 -22.13 2.28 -10.60
CA ALA A 327 -20.73 2.53 -10.36
C ALA A 327 -19.90 1.35 -10.89
N LEU A 328 -18.84 1.65 -11.63
CA LEU A 328 -17.74 0.72 -11.82
C LEU A 328 -16.64 1.09 -10.84
N VAL A 329 -16.09 0.09 -10.17
CA VAL A 329 -15.13 0.28 -9.09
C VAL A 329 -13.90 -0.57 -9.38
N TRP A 330 -12.72 0.04 -9.32
CA TRP A 330 -11.44 -0.63 -9.42
C TRP A 330 -10.59 -0.26 -8.22
N GLY A 331 -9.69 -1.16 -7.85
CA GLY A 331 -8.61 -0.84 -6.95
C GLY A 331 -7.31 -1.44 -7.44
N GLY A 332 -6.19 -0.91 -6.98
CA GLY A 332 -4.90 -1.29 -7.52
C GLY A 332 -3.84 -0.23 -7.31
N GLU A 333 -2.77 -0.34 -8.09
CA GLU A 333 -1.68 0.62 -8.08
C GLU A 333 -1.08 0.76 -9.47
N THR A 334 -1.23 1.95 -10.05
CA THR A 334 -0.61 2.31 -11.32
C THR A 334 0.74 2.98 -11.10
N THR A 335 1.52 3.08 -12.17
CA THR A 335 2.84 3.71 -12.15
C THR A 335 2.91 4.80 -13.20
N VAL A 336 3.81 5.76 -12.96
CA VAL A 336 4.16 6.79 -13.94
C VAL A 336 5.63 6.59 -14.30
N SER A 337 5.92 6.41 -15.59
CA SER A 337 7.28 6.35 -16.09
C SER A 337 7.79 7.77 -16.33
N LEU A 338 8.38 8.36 -15.28
CA LEU A 338 8.89 9.72 -15.33
C LEU A 338 10.10 9.81 -16.28
N GLY A 339 10.06 10.75 -17.23
CA GLY A 339 11.21 11.15 -18.02
C GLY A 339 12.24 11.96 -17.20
N GLY A 340 13.16 12.66 -17.87
CA GLY A 340 14.24 13.39 -17.18
C GLY A 340 13.78 14.64 -16.39
N HIS A 341 12.70 15.29 -16.81
CA HIS A 341 12.18 16.52 -16.21
C HIS A 341 10.64 16.48 -16.10
N PRO A 342 10.08 15.63 -15.23
CA PRO A 342 8.64 15.56 -15.05
C PRO A 342 8.10 16.83 -14.36
N GLY A 343 6.88 17.20 -14.70
CA GLY A 343 6.08 18.20 -14.00
C GLY A 343 5.60 17.71 -12.63
N LEU A 344 4.63 18.43 -12.06
CA LEU A 344 4.05 18.10 -10.76
C LEU A 344 2.78 17.26 -10.94
N GLY A 345 2.73 16.11 -10.28
CA GLY A 345 1.57 15.22 -10.32
C GLY A 345 1.81 13.90 -9.60
N GLY A 346 0.86 12.99 -9.74
CA GLY A 346 0.96 11.63 -9.24
C GLY A 346 0.18 10.65 -10.11
N ARG A 347 0.23 9.37 -9.77
CA ARG A 347 -0.36 8.28 -10.56
C ARG A 347 -1.87 8.38 -10.66
N ALA A 348 -2.56 8.75 -9.57
CA ALA A 348 -4.02 8.87 -9.55
C ALA A 348 -4.48 10.11 -10.32
N GLN A 349 -3.73 11.20 -10.22
CA GLN A 349 -3.94 12.44 -10.97
C GLN A 349 -3.70 12.24 -12.47
N GLU A 350 -2.62 11.56 -12.86
CA GLU A 350 -2.34 11.27 -14.27
C GLU A 350 -3.39 10.34 -14.88
N LEU A 351 -3.83 9.32 -14.14
CA LEU A 351 -4.95 8.46 -14.52
C LEU A 351 -6.23 9.29 -14.74
N ALA A 352 -6.57 10.17 -13.80
CA ALA A 352 -7.75 11.01 -13.88
C ALA A 352 -7.67 12.00 -15.07
N LEU A 353 -6.53 12.63 -15.32
CA LEU A 353 -6.35 13.54 -16.45
C LEU A 353 -6.47 12.80 -17.79
N ALA A 354 -5.88 11.60 -17.92
CA ALA A 354 -6.03 10.76 -19.11
C ALA A 354 -7.48 10.29 -19.31
N ALA A 355 -8.19 9.96 -18.22
CA ALA A 355 -9.61 9.63 -18.29
C ALA A 355 -10.45 10.84 -18.75
N ALA A 356 -10.14 12.05 -18.27
CA ALA A 356 -10.79 13.28 -18.70
C ALA A 356 -10.61 13.54 -20.20
N GLN A 357 -9.42 13.28 -20.75
CA GLN A 357 -9.14 13.33 -22.18
C GLN A 357 -10.07 12.39 -22.96
N ALA A 358 -10.08 11.11 -22.60
CA ALA A 358 -10.86 10.09 -23.29
C ALA A 358 -12.37 10.36 -23.23
N LEU A 359 -12.89 10.86 -22.09
CA LEU A 359 -14.27 11.29 -21.96
C LEU A 359 -14.60 12.50 -22.85
N HIS A 360 -13.68 13.46 -22.95
CA HIS A 360 -13.83 14.63 -23.81
C HIS A 360 -13.85 14.26 -25.30
N GLU A 361 -12.90 13.43 -25.74
CA GLU A 361 -12.80 12.95 -27.13
C GLU A 361 -14.02 12.14 -27.55
N ALA A 362 -14.66 11.42 -26.62
CA ALA A 362 -15.89 10.68 -26.85
C ALA A 362 -17.15 11.58 -27.01
N GLY A 363 -17.02 12.90 -26.78
CA GLY A 363 -18.09 13.87 -26.98
C GLY A 363 -19.37 13.54 -26.20
N ALA A 364 -20.48 13.33 -26.91
CA ALA A 364 -21.77 13.03 -26.29
C ALA A 364 -21.78 11.70 -25.50
N ALA A 365 -20.95 10.73 -25.91
CA ALA A 365 -20.88 9.43 -25.24
C ALA A 365 -20.21 9.52 -23.85
N GLY A 366 -19.28 10.47 -23.67
CA GLY A 366 -18.59 10.72 -22.39
C GLY A 366 -19.40 11.58 -21.39
N ARG A 367 -20.55 12.13 -21.78
CA ARG A 367 -21.42 12.90 -20.87
C ARG A 367 -22.09 12.01 -19.83
N GLY A 368 -22.35 12.54 -18.64
CA GLY A 368 -23.00 11.79 -17.55
C GLY A 368 -22.10 10.71 -16.94
N ILE A 369 -20.79 10.83 -17.13
CA ILE A 369 -19.77 9.97 -16.52
C ILE A 369 -18.88 10.85 -15.65
N THR A 370 -18.71 10.46 -14.39
CA THR A 370 -17.75 11.09 -13.46
C THR A 370 -16.78 10.02 -12.98
N ILE A 371 -15.49 10.31 -13.02
CA ILE A 371 -14.43 9.38 -12.61
C ILE A 371 -13.66 10.01 -11.45
N LEU A 372 -13.58 9.30 -10.34
CA LEU A 372 -12.68 9.58 -9.22
C LEU A 372 -11.51 8.60 -9.29
N SER A 373 -10.29 9.08 -9.11
CA SER A 373 -9.11 8.26 -8.84
C SER A 373 -8.34 8.88 -7.70
N ALA A 374 -8.06 8.11 -6.64
CA ALA A 374 -7.33 8.61 -5.48
C ALA A 374 -6.63 7.51 -4.67
N GLY A 375 -5.49 7.88 -4.09
CA GLY A 375 -4.74 7.09 -3.11
C GLY A 375 -5.40 7.14 -1.74
N THR A 376 -5.57 5.98 -1.12
CA THR A 376 -6.25 5.87 0.19
C THR A 376 -5.49 6.50 1.34
N ASP A 377 -4.20 6.81 1.19
CA ASP A 377 -3.38 7.55 2.16
C ASP A 377 -3.64 9.06 2.16
N GLY A 378 -4.43 9.54 1.21
CA GLY A 378 -4.78 10.95 1.08
C GLY A 378 -3.74 11.77 0.33
N ARG A 379 -2.76 11.11 -0.31
CA ARG A 379 -1.69 11.76 -1.06
C ARG A 379 -1.37 11.02 -2.35
N ASP A 380 -1.18 11.76 -3.43
CA ASP A 380 -0.75 11.23 -4.72
C ASP A 380 0.46 12.01 -5.24
N GLY A 381 1.57 11.30 -5.44
CA GLY A 381 2.87 11.89 -5.78
C GLY A 381 3.39 12.89 -4.73
N PRO A 382 4.31 13.80 -5.10
CA PRO A 382 4.81 14.84 -4.22
C PRO A 382 3.83 16.03 -4.09
N THR A 383 2.53 15.75 -3.98
CA THR A 383 1.46 16.77 -3.88
C THR A 383 0.71 16.67 -2.55
N ASP A 384 -0.25 17.56 -2.32
CA ASP A 384 -1.18 17.55 -1.18
C ASP A 384 -2.60 17.10 -1.58
N ALA A 385 -2.78 16.63 -2.81
CA ALA A 385 -4.02 16.01 -3.28
C ALA A 385 -3.91 14.49 -3.16
N ALA A 386 -5.02 13.83 -2.83
CA ALA A 386 -5.14 12.37 -2.85
C ALA A 386 -5.28 11.84 -4.29
N GLY A 387 -5.67 12.71 -5.23
CA GLY A 387 -6.05 12.34 -6.58
C GLY A 387 -6.95 13.41 -7.20
N ALA A 388 -7.89 12.99 -8.05
CA ALA A 388 -8.84 13.92 -8.68
C ALA A 388 -10.18 13.28 -9.04
N ILE A 389 -11.17 14.15 -9.26
CA ILE A 389 -12.51 13.83 -9.74
C ILE A 389 -12.75 14.60 -11.03
N VAL A 390 -12.96 13.87 -12.12
CA VAL A 390 -13.07 14.39 -13.48
C VAL A 390 -14.36 13.95 -14.16
N ASP A 391 -14.75 14.70 -15.20
CA ASP A 391 -15.87 14.41 -16.08
C ASP A 391 -15.54 14.82 -17.53
N GLY A 392 -16.46 14.58 -18.46
CA GLY A 392 -16.27 14.94 -19.88
C GLY A 392 -16.11 16.44 -20.17
N HIS A 393 -16.32 17.32 -19.19
CA HIS A 393 -16.11 18.76 -19.31
C HIS A 393 -14.78 19.22 -18.72
N THR A 394 -14.10 18.35 -17.96
CA THR A 394 -12.87 18.70 -17.24
C THR A 394 -11.75 19.12 -18.19
N TRP A 395 -11.55 18.39 -19.28
CA TRP A 395 -10.56 18.74 -20.31
C TRP A 395 -10.74 20.17 -20.85
N SER A 396 -11.98 20.54 -21.19
CA SER A 396 -12.30 21.89 -21.66
C SER A 396 -12.16 22.96 -20.58
N ARG A 397 -12.43 22.64 -19.31
CA ARG A 397 -12.23 23.57 -18.19
C ARG A 397 -10.74 23.90 -17.98
N ILE A 398 -9.85 22.93 -18.16
CA ILE A 398 -8.39 23.16 -18.12
C ILE A 398 -8.00 24.17 -19.22
N ALA A 399 -8.47 23.95 -20.45
CA ALA A 399 -8.21 24.85 -21.58
C ALA A 399 -8.75 26.27 -21.35
N LEU A 400 -9.98 26.39 -20.84
CA LEU A 400 -10.60 27.69 -20.51
C LEU A 400 -9.88 28.44 -19.39
N ALA A 401 -9.17 27.71 -18.50
CA ALA A 401 -8.32 28.29 -17.47
C ALA A 401 -6.93 28.72 -17.99
N GLY A 402 -6.69 28.66 -19.32
CA GLY A 402 -5.48 29.12 -19.96
C GLY A 402 -4.32 28.11 -19.98
N ARG A 403 -4.61 26.84 -19.68
CA ARG A 403 -3.62 25.74 -19.75
C ARG A 403 -3.80 24.90 -21.00
N ASP A 404 -2.75 24.16 -21.37
CA ASP A 404 -2.81 23.17 -22.45
C ASP A 404 -2.86 21.77 -21.82
N PRO A 405 -4.05 21.14 -21.71
CA PRO A 405 -4.19 19.85 -21.04
C PRO A 405 -3.41 18.72 -21.74
N GLN A 406 -3.18 18.82 -23.06
CA GLN A 406 -2.40 17.83 -23.79
C GLN A 406 -0.93 17.91 -23.39
N ARG A 407 -0.38 19.14 -23.41
CA ARG A 407 0.99 19.40 -22.97
C ARG A 407 1.21 19.02 -21.51
N ASP A 408 0.25 19.34 -20.64
CA ASP A 408 0.31 19.02 -19.22
C ASP A 408 0.38 17.50 -18.99
N LEU A 409 -0.45 16.74 -19.70
CA LEU A 409 -0.44 15.28 -19.60
C LEU A 409 0.86 14.65 -20.16
N GLU A 410 1.41 15.19 -21.25
CA GLU A 410 2.68 14.74 -21.81
C GLU A 410 3.89 15.07 -20.91
N ALA A 411 3.81 16.16 -20.15
CA ALA A 411 4.87 16.61 -19.26
C ALA A 411 4.78 16.00 -17.84
N HIS A 412 3.80 15.13 -17.55
CA HIS A 412 3.48 14.68 -16.19
C HIS A 412 3.16 15.84 -15.22
N ASP A 413 2.55 16.92 -15.73
CA ASP A 413 2.16 18.12 -14.98
C ASP A 413 0.66 18.11 -14.65
N ALA A 414 0.16 16.95 -14.19
CA ALA A 414 -1.27 16.71 -13.98
C ALA A 414 -1.86 17.56 -12.84
N TYR A 415 -1.08 17.82 -11.78
CA TYR A 415 -1.54 18.55 -10.59
C TYR A 415 -2.04 19.96 -10.95
N PRO A 416 -1.23 20.86 -11.54
CA PRO A 416 -1.69 22.22 -11.83
C PRO A 416 -2.76 22.26 -12.92
N ALA A 417 -2.80 21.29 -13.84
CA ALA A 417 -3.88 21.14 -14.81
C ALA A 417 -5.22 20.89 -14.11
N LEU A 418 -5.27 19.88 -13.24
CA LEU A 418 -6.47 19.50 -12.50
C LEU A 418 -6.88 20.55 -11.47
N ASP A 419 -5.92 21.24 -10.85
CA ASP A 419 -6.19 22.35 -9.92
C ASP A 419 -6.89 23.51 -10.64
N ALA A 420 -6.41 23.88 -11.84
CA ALA A 420 -7.01 24.94 -12.66
C ALA A 420 -8.48 24.64 -13.05
N ALA A 421 -8.85 23.36 -13.15
CA ALA A 421 -10.23 22.94 -13.40
C ALA A 421 -11.06 22.71 -12.12
N GLY A 422 -10.48 22.91 -10.93
CA GLY A 422 -11.12 22.57 -9.65
C GLY A 422 -11.43 21.08 -9.52
N ALA A 423 -10.60 20.23 -10.13
CA ALA A 423 -10.83 18.79 -10.23
C ALA A 423 -10.15 17.99 -9.11
N LEU A 424 -9.12 18.54 -8.44
CA LEU A 424 -8.38 17.83 -7.40
C LEU A 424 -9.27 17.37 -6.24
N LEU A 425 -8.92 16.21 -5.67
CA LEU A 425 -9.47 15.68 -4.43
C LEU A 425 -8.43 15.89 -3.32
N ARG A 426 -8.76 16.75 -2.34
CA ARG A 426 -7.89 17.05 -1.20
C ARG A 426 -8.55 16.52 0.07
N THR A 427 -8.09 15.38 0.58
CA THR A 427 -8.62 14.77 1.81
C THR A 427 -7.80 15.11 3.04
N GLY A 428 -6.54 15.55 2.86
CA GLY A 428 -5.52 15.44 3.90
C GLY A 428 -5.10 13.98 4.13
N MET A 429 -4.12 13.76 4.99
CA MET A 429 -3.66 12.41 5.36
C MET A 429 -4.80 11.65 6.06
N THR A 430 -5.10 10.44 5.58
CA THR A 430 -6.24 9.64 6.06
C THR A 430 -5.88 8.72 7.24
N GLY A 431 -4.59 8.44 7.44
CA GLY A 431 -4.10 7.50 8.45
C GLY A 431 -4.14 6.02 8.04
N THR A 432 -4.46 5.71 6.78
CA THR A 432 -4.40 4.35 6.21
C THR A 432 -3.66 4.34 4.87
N ASN A 433 -3.26 3.18 4.36
CA ASN A 433 -2.75 3.04 3.01
C ASN A 433 -3.00 1.61 2.51
N VAL A 434 -3.98 1.46 1.63
CA VAL A 434 -4.31 0.21 0.94
C VAL A 434 -4.38 0.43 -0.57
N ASN A 435 -3.52 1.31 -1.10
CA ASN A 435 -3.39 1.68 -2.52
C ASN A 435 -4.54 2.54 -3.06
N ASP A 436 -4.74 2.54 -4.38
CA ASP A 436 -5.70 3.42 -5.04
C ASP A 436 -7.08 2.80 -5.12
N VAL A 437 -8.07 3.69 -5.15
CA VAL A 437 -9.47 3.41 -5.49
C VAL A 437 -9.86 4.27 -6.69
N VAL A 438 -10.46 3.65 -7.70
CA VAL A 438 -11.01 4.34 -8.88
C VAL A 438 -12.49 4.03 -9.00
N ILE A 439 -13.31 5.06 -9.13
CA ILE A 439 -14.78 4.96 -9.17
C ILE A 439 -15.28 5.71 -10.41
N ALA A 440 -15.97 5.01 -11.32
CA ALA A 440 -16.69 5.64 -12.42
C ALA A 440 -18.20 5.58 -12.15
N LEU A 441 -18.79 6.75 -11.89
CA LEU A 441 -20.23 6.93 -11.69
C LEU A 441 -20.92 7.22 -13.03
N LEU A 442 -22.01 6.50 -13.31
CA LEU A 442 -22.81 6.66 -14.53
C LEU A 442 -24.23 7.16 -14.20
N GLU A 443 -24.67 8.21 -14.89
CA GLU A 443 -26.00 8.83 -14.82
C GLU A 443 -27.09 8.15 -15.67
#